data_AF-A0A8J8DX13-F1
#
_entry.id   AF-A0A8J8DX13-F1
#
_cell.length_a   1.000
_cell.length_b   1.000
_cell.length_c   1.000
_cell.angle_alpha   90.00
_cell.angle_beta   90.00
_cell.angle_gamma   90.00
#
_symmetry.space_group_name_H-M   'P 1'
#
loop_
_entity.id
_entity.type
_entity.pdbx_description
1 polymer ?
#
loop_
_entity_poly.entity_id
_entity_poly.type
_entity_poly.pdbx_seq_one_letter_code
_entity_poly.pdbx_strand_id
1 'polypeptide(L)'
;MGKETSIWEKLELAIPGFHGYKKKELLREDDRLVRENVAEILAGARRELERALQRCAMVNCDQLVAIDNLRKRLVMLEGKVRHAEAGYAGFFDRVKVKEPELEKLIQYDARMVELAEEIAKMAGVIRDAVSDPARLGVEVLNLDDKIREFEDTVEGRSMILRGE
;
A
#
# COMPACT_ATOMS: atom_id res chain seq x y z
N MET A 1 1.89 -1.12 31.05
CA MET A 1 2.54 -1.16 29.72
C MET A 1 1.96 -2.34 28.97
N GLY A 2 0.78 -2.16 28.38
CA GLY A 2 -0.01 -3.25 27.80
C GLY A 2 0.10 -3.25 26.29
N LYS A 3 0.66 -4.34 25.75
CA LYS A 3 0.42 -4.92 24.42
C LYS A 3 0.31 -3.94 23.25
N GLU A 4 1.41 -3.26 22.96
CA GLU A 4 1.86 -3.25 21.58
C GLU A 4 2.31 -4.67 21.26
N THR A 5 1.48 -5.48 20.60
CA THR A 5 2.02 -6.39 19.56
C THR A 5 2.70 -5.45 18.58
N SER A 6 3.97 -5.16 18.87
CA SER A 6 4.63 -3.95 18.41
C SER A 6 4.65 -4.00 16.89
N ILE A 7 4.40 -2.88 16.23
CA ILE A 7 4.27 -2.77 14.77
C ILE A 7 5.28 -3.65 14.00
N TRP A 8 6.47 -3.81 14.56
CA TRP A 8 7.52 -4.78 14.23
C TRP A 8 7.07 -6.22 14.05
N GLU A 9 6.41 -6.81 15.05
CA GLU A 9 5.96 -8.21 15.04
C GLU A 9 4.93 -8.42 13.93
N LYS A 10 4.08 -7.43 13.64
CA LYS A 10 3.13 -7.51 12.52
C LYS A 10 3.86 -7.57 11.18
N LEU A 11 4.86 -6.71 10.98
CA LEU A 11 5.66 -6.69 9.75
C LEU A 11 6.52 -7.96 9.61
N GLU A 12 7.15 -8.43 10.69
CA GLU A 12 7.95 -9.66 10.72
C GLU A 12 7.11 -10.90 10.40
N LEU A 13 5.85 -10.94 10.83
CA LEU A 13 4.93 -12.04 10.50
C LEU A 13 4.41 -11.96 9.05
N ALA A 14 4.21 -10.75 8.52
CA ALA A 14 3.64 -10.53 7.19
C ALA A 14 4.67 -10.64 6.06
N ILE A 15 5.95 -10.34 6.33
CA ILE A 15 6.99 -10.20 5.32
C ILE A 15 8.12 -11.20 5.57
N PRO A 16 8.18 -12.31 4.82
CA PRO A 16 9.27 -13.28 4.92
C PRO A 16 10.63 -12.63 4.69
N GLY A 17 11.58 -12.88 5.59
CA GLY A 17 12.94 -12.34 5.52
C GLY A 17 13.10 -10.92 6.05
N PHE A 18 12.04 -10.28 6.56
CA PHE A 18 12.14 -8.97 7.20
C PHE A 18 12.79 -9.08 8.59
N HIS A 19 13.79 -8.24 8.86
CA HIS A 19 14.59 -8.26 10.09
C HIS A 19 14.19 -7.20 11.11
N GLY A 20 13.10 -6.46 10.87
CA GLY A 20 12.58 -5.48 11.80
C GLY A 20 13.45 -4.24 11.93
N TYR A 21 14.19 -3.83 10.90
CA TYR A 21 15.09 -2.67 10.93
C TYR A 21 16.05 -2.65 12.13
N LYS A 22 16.38 -3.83 12.68
CA LYS A 22 17.21 -3.98 13.90
C LYS A 22 18.71 -3.88 13.61
N LYS A 23 19.11 -4.00 12.34
CA LYS A 23 20.51 -4.05 11.91
C LYS A 23 20.77 -3.01 10.83
N LYS A 24 21.81 -2.20 11.02
CA LYS A 24 22.11 -1.06 10.12
C LYS A 24 22.38 -1.55 8.69
N GLU A 25 23.09 -2.65 8.56
CA GLU A 25 23.46 -3.28 7.30
C GLU A 25 22.27 -3.87 6.53
N LEU A 26 21.13 -4.12 7.20
CA LEU A 26 19.93 -4.70 6.60
C LEU A 26 18.81 -3.67 6.35
N LEU A 27 18.98 -2.40 6.73
CA LEU A 27 17.90 -1.40 6.61
C LEU A 27 17.37 -1.26 5.17
N ARG A 28 18.28 -1.29 4.19
CA ARG A 28 17.90 -1.20 2.76
C ARG A 28 17.18 -2.45 2.27
N GLU A 29 17.57 -3.61 2.80
CA GLU A 29 16.93 -4.89 2.47
C GLU A 29 15.52 -4.95 3.06
N ASP A 30 15.38 -4.58 4.33
CA ASP A 30 14.10 -4.50 5.03
C ASP A 30 13.14 -3.51 4.32
N ASP A 31 13.62 -2.33 3.92
CA ASP A 31 12.87 -1.36 3.10
C ASP A 31 12.39 -1.97 1.78
N ARG A 32 13.28 -2.69 1.07
CA ARG A 32 12.93 -3.36 -0.19
C ARG A 32 11.85 -4.41 0.01
N LEU A 33 11.98 -5.25 1.04
CA LEU A 33 11.01 -6.30 1.34
C LEU A 33 9.62 -5.74 1.65
N VAL A 34 9.53 -4.65 2.42
CA VAL A 34 8.27 -3.95 2.67
C VAL A 34 7.66 -3.44 1.37
N ARG A 35 8.44 -2.72 0.54
CA ARG A 35 7.93 -2.17 -0.71
C ARG A 35 7.48 -3.24 -1.69
N GLU A 36 8.20 -4.35 -1.78
CA GLU A 36 7.81 -5.50 -2.60
C GLU A 36 6.51 -6.12 -2.11
N ASN A 37 6.38 -6.37 -0.80
CA ASN A 37 5.16 -6.92 -0.23
C ASN A 37 3.94 -6.03 -0.52
N VAL A 38 4.05 -4.72 -0.25
CA VAL A 38 2.98 -3.75 -0.53
C VAL A 38 2.62 -3.72 -2.01
N ALA A 39 3.62 -3.70 -2.91
CA ALA A 39 3.38 -3.71 -4.35
C ALA A 39 2.64 -4.98 -4.81
N GLU A 40 2.96 -6.15 -4.25
CA GLU A 40 2.26 -7.40 -4.56
C GLU A 40 0.79 -7.39 -4.09
N ILE A 41 0.52 -6.80 -2.91
CA ILE A 41 -0.86 -6.64 -2.40
C ILE A 41 -1.65 -5.71 -3.33
N LEU A 42 -1.09 -4.56 -3.73
CA LEU A 42 -1.72 -3.64 -4.68
C LEU A 42 -1.95 -4.28 -6.04
N ALA A 43 -1.01 -5.11 -6.52
CA ALA A 43 -1.20 -5.89 -7.74
C ALA A 43 -2.37 -6.87 -7.61
N GLY A 44 -2.56 -7.47 -6.43
CA GLY A 44 -3.74 -8.25 -6.07
C GLY A 44 -5.03 -7.46 -6.18
N ALA A 45 -5.10 -6.29 -5.55
CA ALA A 45 -6.25 -5.39 -5.61
C ALA A 45 -6.58 -4.97 -7.05
N ARG A 46 -5.55 -4.64 -7.85
CA ARG A 46 -5.70 -4.33 -9.28
C ARG A 46 -6.35 -5.48 -10.06
N ARG A 47 -5.93 -6.72 -9.83
CA ARG A 47 -6.53 -7.91 -10.46
C ARG A 47 -8.00 -8.07 -10.08
N GLU A 48 -8.42 -7.66 -8.88
CA GLU A 48 -9.83 -7.63 -8.50
C GLU A 48 -10.62 -6.57 -9.26
N LEU A 49 -10.07 -5.37 -9.43
CA LEU A 49 -10.71 -4.34 -10.23
C LEU A 49 -10.79 -4.71 -11.71
N GLU A 50 -9.80 -5.42 -12.26
CA GLU A 50 -9.86 -6.00 -13.61
C GLU A 50 -11.02 -6.98 -13.77
N ARG A 51 -11.26 -7.84 -12.77
CA ARG A 51 -12.44 -8.72 -12.74
C ARG A 51 -13.75 -7.93 -12.62
N ALA A 52 -13.77 -6.88 -11.80
CA ALA A 52 -14.93 -6.00 -11.66
C ALA A 52 -15.27 -5.30 -12.98
N LEU A 53 -14.26 -4.81 -13.71
CA LEU A 53 -14.43 -4.21 -15.03
C LEU A 53 -15.05 -5.16 -16.04
N GLN A 54 -14.55 -6.39 -16.11
CA GLN A 54 -15.09 -7.41 -17.00
C GLN A 54 -16.58 -7.66 -16.70
N ARG A 55 -16.93 -7.85 -15.42
CA ARG A 55 -18.32 -8.05 -14.99
C ARG A 55 -19.20 -6.83 -15.29
N CYS A 56 -18.69 -5.64 -15.00
CA CYS A 56 -19.41 -4.38 -15.23
C CYS A 56 -19.71 -4.18 -16.72
N ALA A 57 -18.76 -4.50 -17.60
CA ALA A 57 -18.95 -4.44 -19.05
C ALA A 57 -20.05 -5.40 -19.53
N MET A 58 -20.15 -6.61 -18.95
CA MET A 58 -21.18 -7.59 -19.32
C MET A 58 -22.61 -7.13 -18.99
N VAL A 59 -22.77 -6.31 -17.96
CA VAL A 59 -24.09 -5.83 -17.49
C VAL A 59 -24.33 -4.35 -17.83
N ASN A 60 -23.43 -3.70 -18.55
CA ASN A 60 -23.44 -2.27 -18.83
C ASN A 60 -23.59 -1.41 -17.57
N CYS A 61 -22.75 -1.65 -16.55
CA CYS A 61 -22.82 -0.93 -15.28
C CYS A 61 -22.32 0.52 -15.42
N ASP A 62 -22.97 1.46 -14.73
CA ASP A 62 -22.67 2.89 -14.81
C ASP A 62 -21.27 3.26 -14.28
N GLN A 63 -20.70 2.44 -13.42
CA GLN A 63 -19.42 2.71 -12.74
C GLN A 63 -18.18 2.24 -13.53
N LEU A 64 -18.34 1.78 -14.77
CA LEU A 64 -17.24 1.21 -15.57
C LEU A 64 -16.00 2.11 -15.65
N VAL A 65 -16.22 3.39 -15.93
CA VAL A 65 -15.13 4.39 -16.05
C VAL A 65 -14.47 4.64 -14.70
N ALA A 66 -15.26 4.74 -13.63
CA ALA A 66 -14.73 4.97 -12.29
C ALA A 66 -13.85 3.80 -11.82
N ILE A 67 -14.30 2.56 -12.03
CA ILE A 67 -13.52 1.36 -11.70
C ILE A 67 -12.21 1.31 -12.50
N ASP A 68 -12.21 1.68 -13.79
CA ASP A 68 -10.98 1.67 -14.60
C ASP A 68 -9.99 2.76 -14.15
N ASN A 69 -10.50 3.93 -13.72
CA ASN A 69 -9.66 4.97 -13.15
C ASN A 69 -8.98 4.50 -11.85
N LEU A 70 -9.73 3.85 -10.94
CA LEU A 70 -9.15 3.25 -9.73
C LEU A 70 -8.09 2.20 -10.06
N ARG A 71 -8.36 1.32 -11.03
CA ARG A 71 -7.40 0.32 -11.52
C ARG A 71 -6.12 0.97 -12.04
N LYS A 72 -6.22 2.03 -12.86
CA LYS A 72 -5.07 2.78 -13.38
C LYS A 72 -4.26 3.43 -12.25
N ARG A 73 -4.93 4.01 -11.24
CA ARG A 73 -4.25 4.55 -10.05
C ARG A 73 -3.46 3.48 -9.32
N LEU A 74 -4.02 2.28 -9.14
CA LEU A 74 -3.29 1.15 -8.53
C LEU A 74 -2.07 0.71 -9.35
N VAL A 75 -2.13 0.71 -10.69
CA VAL A 75 -0.94 0.46 -11.54
C VAL A 75 0.17 1.48 -11.25
N MET A 76 -0.19 2.76 -11.19
CA MET A 76 0.78 3.83 -10.95
C MET A 76 1.40 3.73 -9.55
N LEU A 77 0.57 3.44 -8.54
CA LEU A 77 1.01 3.26 -7.16
C LEU A 77 1.91 2.04 -6.99
N GLU A 78 1.55 0.91 -7.60
CA GLU A 78 2.39 -0.29 -7.64
C GLU A 78 3.79 0.05 -8.15
N GLY A 79 3.88 0.75 -9.29
CA GLY A 79 5.15 1.19 -9.86
C GLY A 79 5.91 2.18 -8.96
N LYS A 80 5.20 3.18 -8.39
CA LYS A 80 5.80 4.19 -7.49
C LYS A 80 6.43 3.52 -6.27
N VAL A 81 5.73 2.58 -5.62
CA VAL A 81 6.22 1.87 -4.43
C VAL A 81 7.36 0.92 -4.80
N ARG A 82 7.20 0.11 -5.85
CA ARG A 82 8.20 -0.90 -6.22
C ARG A 82 9.55 -0.28 -6.61
N HIS A 83 9.54 0.88 -7.24
CA HIS A 83 10.75 1.54 -7.78
C HIS A 83 11.20 2.78 -7.00
N ALA A 84 10.73 2.96 -5.76
CA ALA A 84 11.02 4.16 -4.97
C ALA A 84 12.51 4.34 -4.58
N GLU A 85 13.39 3.35 -4.78
CA GLU A 85 14.81 3.40 -4.33
C GLU A 85 15.60 4.59 -4.88
N ALA A 86 15.23 5.11 -6.05
CA ALA A 86 15.93 6.21 -6.72
C ALA A 86 15.74 7.54 -5.97
N GLY A 87 16.59 7.80 -4.99
CA GLY A 87 16.66 9.09 -4.27
C GLY A 87 16.98 8.99 -2.78
N TYR A 88 16.92 7.78 -2.20
CA TYR A 88 17.04 7.60 -0.75
C TYR A 88 18.43 7.17 -0.27
N ALA A 89 19.44 7.14 -1.16
CA ALA A 89 20.78 6.62 -0.87
C ALA A 89 21.43 7.28 0.36
N GLY A 90 21.20 8.58 0.57
CA GLY A 90 21.76 9.31 1.72
C GLY A 90 21.09 9.00 3.07
N PHE A 91 19.83 8.55 3.09
CA PHE A 91 19.09 8.31 4.32
C PHE A 91 19.64 7.13 5.11
N PHE A 92 19.79 5.97 4.46
CA PHE A 92 20.23 4.74 5.13
C PHE A 92 21.71 4.79 5.57
N ASP A 93 22.51 5.64 4.92
CA ASP A 93 23.91 5.82 5.28
C ASP A 93 24.05 6.69 6.53
N ARG A 94 23.22 7.75 6.65
CA ARG A 94 23.23 8.70 7.77
C ARG A 94 22.49 8.19 9.01
N VAL A 95 21.37 7.47 8.83
CA VAL A 95 20.50 7.06 9.92
C VAL A 95 21.12 5.93 10.76
N LYS A 96 20.86 5.93 12.05
CA LYS A 96 21.23 4.85 12.98
C LYS A 96 19.99 4.13 13.49
N VAL A 97 20.21 2.90 13.96
CA VAL A 97 19.17 2.10 14.60
C VAL A 97 18.69 2.83 15.87
N LYS A 98 17.37 2.85 16.10
CA LYS A 98 16.68 3.57 17.20
C LYS A 98 16.67 5.10 17.07
N GLU A 99 16.91 5.65 15.88
CA GLU A 99 16.69 7.08 15.63
C GLU A 99 15.21 7.38 15.37
N PRO A 100 14.69 8.55 15.81
CA PRO A 100 13.27 8.91 15.64
C PRO A 100 12.78 8.90 14.18
N GLU A 101 13.66 9.24 13.23
CA GLU A 101 13.35 9.21 11.80
C GLU A 101 13.13 7.79 11.30
N LEU A 102 13.91 6.82 11.81
CA LEU A 102 13.71 5.41 11.51
C LEU A 102 12.35 4.96 12.06
N GLU A 103 12.04 5.27 13.32
CA GLU A 103 10.74 4.94 13.93
C GLU A 103 9.56 5.47 13.11
N LYS A 104 9.65 6.70 12.58
CA LYS A 104 8.64 7.25 11.67
C LYS A 104 8.54 6.47 10.36
N LEU A 105 9.68 6.10 9.74
CA LEU A 105 9.69 5.29 8.53
C LEU A 105 8.94 3.97 8.74
N ILE A 106 9.18 3.31 9.88
CA ILE A 106 8.52 2.05 10.25
C ILE A 106 7.01 2.21 10.43
N GLN A 107 6.58 3.32 11.02
CA GLN A 107 5.15 3.62 11.16
C GLN A 107 4.49 3.81 9.79
N TYR A 108 5.16 4.51 8.86
CA TYR A 108 4.69 4.64 7.48
C TYR A 108 4.64 3.29 6.77
N ASP A 109 5.68 2.46 6.92
CA ASP A 109 5.74 1.12 6.31
C ASP A 109 4.61 0.22 6.80
N ALA A 110 4.35 0.22 8.11
CA ALA A 110 3.23 -0.52 8.69
C ALA A 110 1.89 0.00 8.18
N ARG A 111 1.72 1.32 8.12
CA ARG A 111 0.50 1.92 7.60
C ARG A 111 0.29 1.59 6.12
N MET A 112 1.35 1.56 5.32
CA MET A 112 1.27 1.17 3.91
C MET A 112 0.80 -0.28 3.76
N VAL A 113 1.33 -1.21 4.55
CA VAL A 113 0.89 -2.62 4.53
C VAL A 113 -0.60 -2.71 4.90
N GLU A 114 -1.01 -2.11 6.02
CA GLU A 114 -2.40 -2.12 6.47
C GLU A 114 -3.36 -1.53 5.41
N LEU A 115 -3.03 -0.37 4.85
CA LEU A 115 -3.84 0.27 3.82
C LEU A 115 -3.89 -0.54 2.52
N ALA A 116 -2.79 -1.19 2.12
CA ALA A 116 -2.80 -2.04 0.93
C ALA A 116 -3.73 -3.25 1.11
N GLU A 117 -3.74 -3.87 2.29
CA GLU A 117 -4.67 -4.97 2.62
C GLU A 117 -6.13 -4.50 2.62
N GLU A 118 -6.42 -3.32 3.18
CA GLU A 118 -7.74 -2.69 3.13
C GLU A 118 -8.18 -2.45 1.68
N ILE A 119 -7.31 -1.87 0.85
CA ILE A 119 -7.53 -1.64 -0.59
C ILE A 119 -7.85 -2.96 -1.31
N ALA A 120 -7.08 -4.02 -1.05
CA ALA A 120 -7.29 -5.33 -1.67
C ALA A 120 -8.65 -5.92 -1.30
N LYS A 121 -9.04 -5.82 -0.02
CA LYS A 121 -10.36 -6.25 0.45
C LYS A 121 -11.48 -5.45 -0.22
N MET A 122 -11.37 -4.13 -0.27
CA MET A 122 -12.38 -3.24 -0.86
C MET A 122 -12.51 -3.46 -2.38
N ALA A 123 -11.41 -3.69 -3.08
CA ALA A 123 -11.44 -4.06 -4.49
C ALA A 123 -12.21 -5.38 -4.73
N GLY A 124 -12.04 -6.37 -3.84
CA GLY A 124 -12.85 -7.60 -3.84
C GLY A 124 -14.35 -7.33 -3.61
N VAL A 125 -14.68 -6.41 -2.70
CA VAL A 125 -16.08 -5.99 -2.46
C VAL A 125 -16.68 -5.33 -3.70
N ILE A 126 -15.96 -4.44 -4.39
CA ILE A 126 -16.41 -3.83 -5.65
C ILE A 126 -16.74 -4.88 -6.70
N ARG A 127 -15.86 -5.88 -6.88
CA ARG A 127 -16.09 -7.01 -7.81
C ARG A 127 -17.37 -7.77 -7.50
N ASP A 128 -17.73 -7.91 -6.23
CA ASP A 128 -18.92 -8.64 -5.80
C ASP A 128 -20.19 -7.76 -5.83
N ALA A 129 -20.05 -6.45 -5.75
CA ALA A 129 -21.14 -5.48 -5.77
C ALA A 129 -21.61 -5.08 -7.18
N VAL A 130 -20.98 -5.56 -8.26
CA VAL A 130 -21.28 -5.13 -9.64
C VAL A 130 -22.77 -5.27 -10.02
N SER A 131 -23.48 -6.26 -9.46
CA SER A 131 -24.91 -6.48 -9.72
C SER A 131 -25.85 -5.60 -8.88
N ASP A 132 -25.32 -4.78 -7.98
CA ASP A 132 -26.06 -3.86 -7.10
C ASP A 132 -25.55 -2.42 -7.32
N PRO A 133 -26.19 -1.63 -8.21
CA PRO A 133 -25.69 -0.32 -8.59
C PRO A 133 -25.57 0.68 -7.43
N ALA A 134 -26.51 0.64 -6.48
CA ALA A 134 -26.52 1.56 -5.34
C ALA A 134 -25.35 1.26 -4.40
N ARG A 135 -25.12 -0.01 -4.09
CA ARG A 135 -23.96 -0.43 -3.30
C ARG A 135 -22.66 -0.17 -4.05
N LEU A 136 -22.58 -0.49 -5.34
CA LEU A 136 -21.39 -0.32 -6.15
C LEU A 136 -20.86 1.11 -6.14
N GLY A 137 -21.74 2.10 -6.29
CA GLY A 137 -21.37 3.51 -6.25
C GLY A 137 -20.71 3.91 -4.93
N VAL A 138 -21.25 3.44 -3.79
CA VAL A 138 -20.69 3.71 -2.47
C VAL A 138 -19.32 3.05 -2.30
N GLU A 139 -19.17 1.80 -2.71
CA GLU A 139 -17.90 1.07 -2.58
C GLU A 139 -16.79 1.66 -3.46
N VAL A 140 -17.13 2.18 -4.64
CA VAL A 140 -16.22 2.91 -5.53
C VAL A 140 -15.70 4.18 -4.86
N LEU A 141 -16.58 4.97 -4.22
CA LEU A 141 -16.17 6.18 -3.48
C LEU A 141 -15.28 5.84 -2.29
N ASN A 142 -15.66 4.82 -1.51
CA ASN A 142 -14.87 4.38 -0.36
C ASN A 142 -13.46 3.94 -0.78
N LEU A 143 -13.34 3.20 -1.90
CA LEU A 143 -12.02 2.80 -2.42
C LEU A 143 -11.24 4.01 -2.94
N ASP A 144 -11.88 4.97 -3.60
CA ASP A 144 -11.22 6.19 -4.08
C ASP A 144 -10.54 6.96 -2.93
N ASP A 145 -11.27 7.14 -1.82
CA ASP A 145 -10.77 7.78 -0.61
C ASP A 145 -9.63 6.98 0.03
N LYS A 146 -9.76 5.66 0.08
CA LYS A 146 -8.72 4.79 0.63
C LYS A 146 -7.43 4.82 -0.19
N ILE A 147 -7.53 4.88 -1.53
CA ILE A 147 -6.37 5.03 -2.40
C ILE A 147 -5.71 6.40 -2.20
N ARG A 148 -6.47 7.48 -1.97
CA ARG A 148 -5.90 8.80 -1.65
C ARG A 148 -5.12 8.77 -0.33
N GLU A 149 -5.68 8.14 0.70
CA GLU A 149 -5.00 7.97 1.98
C GLU A 149 -3.67 7.20 1.83
N PHE A 150 -3.65 6.18 0.97
CA PHE A 150 -2.42 5.46 0.64
C PHE A 150 -1.40 6.35 -0.11
N GLU A 151 -1.85 7.15 -1.07
CA GLU A 151 -1.00 8.11 -1.80
C GLU A 151 -0.33 9.10 -0.84
N ASP A 152 -1.08 9.66 0.11
CA ASP A 152 -0.59 10.58 1.13
C ASP A 152 0.43 9.90 2.06
N THR A 153 0.18 8.64 2.43
CA THR A 153 1.10 7.84 3.25
C THR A 153 2.43 7.60 2.53
N VAL A 154 2.40 7.28 1.23
CA VAL A 154 3.61 7.10 0.41
C VAL A 154 4.39 8.40 0.27
N GLU A 155 3.70 9.53 0.15
CA GLU A 155 4.36 10.83 0.05
C GLU A 155 5.00 11.24 1.39
N GLY A 156 4.30 11.09 2.51
CA GLY A 156 4.85 11.34 3.84
C GLY A 156 6.08 10.49 4.14
N ARG A 157 6.05 9.21 3.76
CA ARG A 157 7.22 8.32 3.80
C ARG A 157 8.39 8.85 2.96
N SER A 158 8.09 9.33 1.75
CA SER A 158 9.10 9.84 0.82
C SER A 158 9.81 11.08 1.37
N MET A 159 9.08 11.97 2.08
CA MET A 159 9.65 13.14 2.73
C MET A 159 10.68 12.75 3.81
N ILE A 160 10.37 11.78 4.66
CA ILE A 160 11.31 11.26 5.68
C ILE A 160 12.61 10.77 5.04
N LEU A 161 12.49 10.01 3.94
CA LEU A 161 13.65 9.45 3.24
C LEU A 161 14.47 10.52 2.48
N ARG A 162 13.86 11.65 2.09
CA ARG A 162 14.58 12.82 1.56
C ARG A 162 15.18 13.69 2.67
N GLY A 163 14.64 13.62 3.89
CA GLY A 163 15.02 14.49 5.01
C GLY A 163 14.37 15.86 4.95
N GLU A 164 13.16 15.92 4.39
CA GLU A 164 12.29 17.11 4.31
C GLU A 164 11.34 17.18 5.51
#